data_AF-A0A2V7FAG4-F1
#
_entry.id   AF-A0A2V7FAG4-F1
#
_cell.length_a   1.000
_cell.length_b   1.000
_cell.length_c   1.000
_cell.angle_alpha   90.00
_cell.angle_beta   90.00
_cell.angle_gamma   90.00
#
_symmetry.space_group_name_H-M   'P 1'
#
loop_
_entity.id
_entity.type
_entity.pdbx_description
1 polymer ?
#
loop_
_entity_poly.entity_id
_entity_poly.type
_entity_poly.pdbx_seq_one_letter_code
_entity_poly.pdbx_strand_id
1 'polypeptide(L)'
;MAGARPRVRRSLGQGHDPDGRTRANSPHIGGPGRRRRARHHGHHRRRLGGLVSRRTPILITCREAIARMSAYLDRELGPLDLVRLVLHLATCAPCRAYLRTLRRTIQVAGRAADVEMPEEMKRRLRAFVSERN
;
A
#
# COMPACT_ATOMS: atom_id res chain seq x y z
N MET A 1 7.29 -2.67 67.28
CA MET A 1 7.71 -1.75 66.19
C MET A 1 6.71 -1.88 65.05
N ALA A 2 5.78 -0.92 64.95
CA ALA A 2 4.62 -0.94 64.06
C ALA A 2 4.92 -0.24 62.73
N GLY A 3 4.60 -0.89 61.60
CA GLY A 3 4.63 -0.30 60.25
C GLY A 3 3.23 -0.18 59.68
N ALA A 4 2.61 0.99 59.84
CA ALA A 4 1.25 1.30 59.41
C ALA A 4 1.17 1.58 57.89
N ARG A 5 0.16 1.00 57.24
CA ARG A 5 -0.24 1.30 55.85
C ARG A 5 -0.97 2.66 55.79
N PRO A 6 -0.62 3.60 54.90
CA PRO A 6 -1.42 4.80 54.73
C PRO A 6 -2.58 4.58 53.74
N ARG A 7 -3.72 5.15 54.14
CA ARG A 7 -5.05 5.08 53.52
C ARG A 7 -5.13 5.94 52.26
N VAL A 8 -5.83 5.40 51.25
CA VAL A 8 -6.31 6.10 50.05
C VAL A 8 -7.24 7.25 50.44
N ARG A 9 -6.95 8.45 49.96
CA ARG A 9 -7.83 9.63 50.08
C ARG A 9 -8.47 9.92 48.72
N ARG A 10 -9.77 9.63 48.61
CA ARG A 10 -10.66 10.20 47.57
C ARG A 10 -10.86 11.69 47.88
N SER A 11 -10.71 12.55 46.88
CA SER A 11 -11.15 13.94 46.94
C SER A 11 -12.23 14.18 45.86
N LEU A 12 -13.45 14.40 46.34
CA LEU A 12 -14.54 15.06 45.62
C LEU A 12 -14.31 16.59 45.69
N GLY A 13 -14.72 17.32 44.66
CA GLY A 13 -14.77 18.80 44.65
C GLY A 13 -14.44 19.33 43.24
N GLN A 14 -15.43 19.49 42.37
CA GLN A 14 -16.22 20.73 42.16
C GLN A 14 -15.50 21.73 41.24
N GLY A 15 -16.04 21.83 40.02
CA GLY A 15 -15.65 22.79 39.02
C GLY A 15 -16.10 24.21 39.37
N HIS A 16 -15.32 25.17 38.89
CA HIS A 16 -15.67 26.58 38.84
C HIS A 16 -14.99 27.18 37.60
N ASP A 17 -15.75 27.32 36.52
CA ASP A 17 -15.37 28.10 35.33
C ASP A 17 -15.85 29.55 35.53
N PRO A 18 -14.97 30.57 35.55
CA PRO A 18 -15.37 31.95 35.83
C PRO A 18 -15.86 32.75 34.60
N ASP A 19 -15.91 32.19 33.39
CA ASP A 19 -16.25 32.95 32.19
C ASP A 19 -17.72 32.77 31.75
N GLY A 20 -18.60 33.48 32.46
CA GLY A 20 -20.04 33.57 32.22
C GLY A 20 -20.42 34.13 30.86
N ARG A 21 -20.63 33.24 29.87
CA ARG A 21 -21.44 33.52 28.68
C ARG A 21 -22.70 32.64 28.67
N THR A 22 -23.78 33.21 29.20
CA THR A 22 -25.11 32.63 29.26
C THR A 22 -25.69 32.50 27.84
N ARG A 23 -26.01 31.28 27.45
CA ARG A 23 -26.71 30.96 26.19
C ARG A 23 -28.16 31.41 26.30
N ALA A 24 -28.53 32.47 25.58
CA ALA A 24 -29.92 32.84 25.37
C ALA A 24 -30.50 32.08 24.16
N ASN A 25 -31.59 31.38 24.42
CA ASN A 25 -32.47 30.72 23.48
C ASN A 25 -33.24 31.77 22.65
N SER A 26 -33.37 31.57 21.33
CA SER A 26 -34.37 32.25 20.51
C SER A 26 -34.88 31.31 19.42
N PRO A 27 -36.22 31.14 19.27
CA PRO A 27 -36.83 30.21 18.34
C PRO A 27 -37.10 30.90 16.99
N HIS A 28 -36.70 30.26 15.89
CA HIS A 28 -37.13 30.67 14.55
C HIS A 28 -38.03 29.59 13.94
N ILE A 29 -39.29 29.96 13.71
CA ILE A 29 -40.34 29.17 13.06
C ILE A 29 -40.47 29.62 11.59
N GLY A 30 -40.43 28.65 10.65
CA GLY A 30 -40.97 28.72 9.28
C GLY A 30 -40.08 29.40 8.21
N GLY A 31 -39.79 28.84 7.03
CA GLY A 31 -40.45 27.77 6.28
C GLY A 31 -39.63 27.29 5.06
N PRO A 32 -40.24 26.55 4.12
CA PRO A 32 -39.56 25.51 3.34
C PRO A 32 -39.14 25.95 1.94
N GLY A 33 -38.04 25.38 1.43
CA GLY A 33 -37.81 25.36 -0.01
C GLY A 33 -36.36 25.27 -0.46
N ARG A 34 -35.88 24.03 -0.65
CA ARG A 34 -35.55 23.46 -1.97
C ARG A 34 -34.53 22.35 -1.77
N ARG A 35 -35.05 21.13 -1.90
CA ARG A 35 -34.27 19.91 -2.15
C ARG A 35 -33.39 20.14 -3.37
N ARG A 36 -32.09 20.37 -3.17
CA ARG A 36 -31.12 20.17 -4.25
C ARG A 36 -30.70 18.71 -4.24
N ARG A 37 -31.48 17.91 -4.95
CA ARG A 37 -31.03 16.63 -5.50
C ARG A 37 -29.95 16.95 -6.54
N ALA A 38 -28.71 16.57 -6.28
CA ALA A 38 -27.68 16.37 -7.31
C ALA A 38 -27.17 14.94 -7.12
N ARG A 39 -27.91 13.96 -7.64
CA ARG A 39 -27.59 13.28 -8.91
C ARG A 39 -26.29 12.49 -8.80
N HIS A 40 -26.47 11.22 -8.43
CA HIS A 40 -25.53 10.14 -8.70
C HIS A 40 -25.20 10.13 -10.20
N HIS A 41 -24.00 10.59 -10.56
CA HIS A 41 -23.41 10.28 -11.84
C HIS A 41 -22.44 9.11 -11.66
N GLY A 42 -22.99 7.92 -11.85
CA GLY A 42 -22.20 6.72 -12.10
C GLY A 42 -21.41 6.90 -13.39
N HIS A 43 -20.10 7.06 -13.27
CA HIS A 43 -19.19 6.91 -14.40
C HIS A 43 -18.91 5.42 -14.61
N HIS A 44 -19.93 4.75 -15.14
CA HIS A 44 -19.77 3.49 -15.84
C HIS A 44 -18.68 3.63 -16.90
N ARG A 45 -17.59 2.87 -16.69
CA ARG A 45 -16.74 2.23 -17.71
C ARG A 45 -17.05 2.66 -19.15
N ARG A 46 -16.39 3.71 -19.63
CA ARG A 46 -16.20 3.90 -21.07
C ARG A 46 -14.90 3.23 -21.50
N ARG A 47 -15.06 2.10 -22.21
CA ARG A 47 -14.06 1.61 -23.15
C ARG A 47 -13.79 2.71 -24.17
N LEU A 48 -12.57 3.24 -24.15
CA LEU A 48 -11.95 3.85 -25.32
C LEU A 48 -10.75 2.98 -25.67
N GLY A 49 -11.05 1.89 -26.38
CA GLY A 49 -10.08 1.26 -27.26
C GLY A 49 -10.12 2.01 -28.59
N GLY A 50 -8.97 2.48 -29.04
CA GLY A 50 -8.82 3.17 -30.32
C GLY A 50 -7.90 4.37 -30.15
N LEU A 51 -6.77 4.35 -30.87
CA LEU A 51 -5.64 5.29 -30.83
C LEU A 51 -4.55 4.96 -29.79
N VAL A 52 -4.09 3.71 -29.74
CA VAL A 52 -2.76 3.41 -29.18
C VAL A 52 -1.72 4.06 -30.10
N SER A 53 -1.01 5.02 -29.52
CA SER A 53 -0.10 5.96 -30.17
C SER A 53 0.90 5.31 -31.14
N ARG A 54 0.98 5.86 -32.35
CA ARG A 54 2.02 5.54 -33.33
C ARG A 54 3.38 6.00 -32.79
N ARG A 55 4.24 5.01 -32.49
CA ARG A 55 5.72 5.02 -32.46
C ARG A 55 6.41 6.01 -31.51
N THR A 56 6.66 5.53 -30.29
CA THR A 56 8.04 5.49 -29.76
C THR A 56 8.36 4.02 -29.43
N PRO A 57 9.40 3.39 -30.04
CA PRO A 57 9.67 1.96 -29.87
C PRO A 57 10.12 1.54 -28.45
N ILE A 58 10.29 2.53 -27.56
CA ILE A 58 10.96 2.39 -26.26
C ILE A 58 10.02 2.65 -25.07
N LEU A 59 8.84 3.23 -25.29
CA LEU A 59 7.90 3.60 -24.21
C LEU A 59 6.70 2.64 -24.20
N ILE A 60 6.72 1.70 -23.26
CA ILE A 60 5.58 0.84 -22.96
C ILE A 60 4.63 1.51 -21.95
N THR A 61 3.35 1.16 -22.00
CA THR A 61 2.34 1.65 -21.06
C THR A 61 2.53 1.04 -19.67
N CYS A 62 1.96 1.65 -18.63
CA CYS A 62 1.97 1.08 -17.27
C CYS A 62 1.35 -0.33 -17.25
N ARG A 63 0.30 -0.57 -18.05
CA ARG A 63 -0.36 -1.88 -18.15
C ARG A 63 0.57 -2.93 -18.75
N GLU A 64 1.27 -2.58 -19.82
CA GLU A 64 2.25 -3.43 -20.48
C GLU A 64 3.49 -3.68 -19.61
N ALA A 65 3.91 -2.69 -18.83
CA ALA A 65 4.99 -2.82 -17.86
C ALA A 65 4.59 -3.81 -16.75
N ILE A 66 3.40 -3.64 -16.15
CA ILE A 66 2.86 -4.53 -15.12
C ILE A 66 2.77 -5.97 -15.64
N ALA A 67 2.28 -6.18 -16.87
CA ALA A 67 2.19 -7.50 -17.47
C ALA A 67 3.56 -8.21 -17.64
N ARG A 68 4.66 -7.45 -17.72
CA ARG A 68 6.03 -7.98 -17.85
C ARG A 68 6.76 -8.14 -16.52
N MET A 69 6.20 -7.69 -15.40
CA MET A 69 6.94 -7.66 -14.14
C MET A 69 7.25 -9.04 -13.58
N SER A 70 6.35 -10.03 -13.74
CA SER A 70 6.60 -11.40 -13.28
C SER A 70 7.80 -12.01 -14.02
N ALA A 71 7.75 -12.05 -15.35
CA ALA A 71 8.86 -12.54 -16.16
C ALA A 71 10.17 -11.74 -15.96
N TYR A 72 10.10 -10.47 -15.53
CA TYR A 72 11.29 -9.70 -15.16
C TYR A 72 11.91 -10.19 -13.85
N LEU A 73 11.07 -10.53 -12.86
CA LEU A 73 11.52 -11.10 -11.58
C LEU A 73 12.08 -12.52 -11.77
N ASP A 74 11.51 -13.28 -12.70
CA ASP A 74 11.94 -14.63 -13.04
C ASP A 74 13.15 -14.66 -14.01
N ARG A 75 13.60 -13.49 -14.47
CA ARG A 75 14.69 -13.31 -15.45
C ARG A 75 14.43 -13.97 -16.82
N GLU A 76 13.17 -14.05 -17.22
CA GLU A 76 12.69 -14.63 -18.48
C GLU A 76 12.40 -13.56 -19.54
N LEU A 77 12.71 -12.29 -19.26
CA LEU A 77 12.52 -11.21 -20.22
C LEU A 77 13.60 -11.21 -21.31
N GLY A 78 13.18 -11.15 -22.57
CA GLY A 78 14.09 -10.88 -23.69
C GLY A 78 14.74 -9.48 -23.58
N PRO A 79 15.90 -9.27 -24.22
CA PRO A 79 16.73 -8.07 -24.03
C PRO A 79 16.02 -6.76 -24.38
N LEU A 80 15.23 -6.75 -25.46
CA LEU A 80 14.46 -5.56 -25.86
C LEU A 80 13.37 -5.20 -24.84
N ASP A 81 12.67 -6.19 -24.32
CA ASP A 81 11.61 -5.96 -23.34
C ASP A 81 12.19 -5.56 -21.98
N LEU A 82 13.37 -6.06 -21.64
CA LEU A 82 14.10 -5.64 -20.44
C LEU A 82 14.42 -4.14 -20.50
N VAL A 83 15.00 -3.69 -21.62
CA VAL A 83 15.33 -2.27 -21.82
C VAL A 83 14.08 -1.39 -21.73
N ARG A 84 12.99 -1.77 -22.40
CA ARG A 84 11.70 -1.05 -22.35
C ARG A 84 11.16 -0.96 -20.93
N LEU A 85 11.16 -2.06 -20.19
CA LEU A 85 10.66 -2.11 -18.82
C LEU A 85 11.52 -1.27 -17.88
N VAL A 86 12.86 -1.36 -17.98
CA VAL A 86 13.79 -0.58 -17.14
C VAL A 86 13.63 0.91 -17.41
N LEU A 87 13.51 1.33 -18.68
CA LEU A 87 13.28 2.74 -19.01
C LEU A 87 11.95 3.26 -18.45
N HIS A 88 10.89 2.45 -18.55
CA HIS A 88 9.60 2.79 -17.95
C HIS A 88 9.71 2.91 -16.43
N LEU A 89 10.40 1.98 -15.77
CA LEU A 89 10.63 2.01 -14.33
C LEU A 89 11.48 3.20 -13.89
N ALA A 90 12.39 3.72 -14.72
CA ALA A 90 13.16 4.92 -14.42
C ALA A 90 12.27 6.17 -14.32
N THR A 91 11.21 6.25 -15.14
CA THR A 91 10.37 7.45 -15.26
C THR A 91 9.04 7.34 -14.51
N CYS A 92 8.54 6.13 -14.21
CA CYS A 92 7.22 5.90 -13.62
C CYS A 92 7.31 5.48 -12.13
N ALA A 93 7.10 6.43 -11.21
CA ALA A 93 7.06 6.16 -9.77
C ALA A 93 5.98 5.14 -9.34
N PRO A 94 4.75 5.17 -9.88
CA PRO A 94 3.73 4.16 -9.57
C PRO A 94 4.17 2.73 -9.91
N CYS A 95 4.78 2.51 -11.08
CA CYS A 95 5.25 1.19 -11.47
C CYS A 95 6.42 0.70 -10.60
N ARG A 96 7.31 1.60 -10.15
CA ARG A 96 8.33 1.25 -9.14
C ARG A 96 7.71 0.84 -7.81
N ALA A 97 6.67 1.55 -7.35
CA ALA A 97 5.96 1.20 -6.13
C ALA A 97 5.30 -0.18 -6.25
N TYR A 98 4.63 -0.46 -7.37
CA TYR A 98 4.02 -1.75 -7.63
C TYR A 98 5.05 -2.89 -7.67
N LEU A 99 6.20 -2.69 -8.34
CA LEU A 99 7.29 -3.68 -8.38
C LEU A 99 7.83 -4.00 -6.97
N ARG A 100 7.95 -3.00 -6.09
CA ARG A 100 8.33 -3.23 -4.69
C ARG A 100 7.32 -4.10 -3.96
N THR A 101 6.02 -3.83 -4.14
CA THR A 101 4.95 -4.65 -3.54
C THR A 101 5.00 -6.08 -4.05
N LEU A 102 5.20 -6.29 -5.35
CA LEU A 102 5.30 -7.63 -5.94
C LEU A 102 6.49 -8.41 -5.36
N ARG A 103 7.67 -7.77 -5.27
CA ARG A 103 8.85 -8.38 -4.62
C ARG A 103 8.59 -8.75 -3.16
N ARG A 104 7.90 -7.88 -2.41
CA ARG A 104 7.55 -8.16 -1.01
C ARG A 104 6.59 -9.35 -0.91
N THR A 105 5.63 -9.43 -1.84
CA THR A 105 4.68 -10.54 -1.91
C THR A 105 5.40 -11.87 -2.11
N ILE A 106 6.32 -11.94 -3.08
CA ILE A 106 7.15 -13.14 -3.33
C ILE A 106 7.97 -13.49 -2.08
N GLN A 107 8.58 -12.50 -1.44
CA GLN A 107 9.39 -12.74 -0.24
C GLN A 107 8.56 -13.30 0.92
N VAL A 108 7.36 -12.77 1.16
CA VAL A 108 6.47 -13.26 2.23
C VAL A 108 5.94 -14.64 1.88
N ALA A 109 5.53 -14.87 0.63
CA ALA A 109 5.09 -16.18 0.16
C ALA A 109 6.21 -17.23 0.27
N GLY A 110 7.44 -16.88 -0.10
CA GLY A 110 8.60 -17.76 0.01
C GLY A 110 8.93 -18.15 1.44
N ARG A 111 8.82 -17.21 2.41
CA ARG A 111 8.98 -17.52 3.83
C ARG A 111 7.88 -18.43 4.39
N ALA A 112 6.65 -18.30 3.88
CA ALA A 112 5.58 -19.21 4.26
C ALA A 112 5.78 -20.61 3.69
N ALA A 113 6.44 -20.71 2.53
CA ALA A 113 6.85 -21.94 1.88
C ALA A 113 8.24 -22.43 2.31
N ASP A 114 8.76 -21.95 3.46
CA ASP A 114 10.08 -22.31 3.97
C ASP A 114 10.11 -23.80 4.35
N VAL A 115 10.41 -24.63 3.35
CA VAL A 115 10.66 -26.05 3.51
C VAL A 115 12.12 -26.19 3.90
N GLU A 116 12.35 -26.63 5.13
CA GLU A 116 13.67 -26.99 5.64
C GLU A 116 14.40 -27.88 4.63
N MET A 117 15.50 -27.37 4.05
CA MET A 117 16.35 -28.18 3.18
C MET A 117 17.01 -29.29 4.01
N PRO A 118 16.93 -30.57 3.60
CA PRO A 118 17.59 -31.66 4.31
C PRO A 118 19.11 -31.42 4.45
N GLU A 119 19.66 -31.74 5.62
CA GLU A 119 21.09 -31.52 5.93
C GLU A 119 22.05 -32.19 4.94
N GLU A 120 21.70 -33.36 4.41
CA GLU A 120 22.49 -34.03 3.38
C GLU A 120 22.61 -33.18 2.10
N MET A 121 21.54 -32.52 1.69
CA MET A 121 21.56 -31.62 0.54
C MET A 121 22.43 -30.40 0.82
N LYS A 122 22.34 -29.83 2.03
CA LYS A 122 23.19 -28.69 2.45
C LYS A 122 24.68 -29.07 2.44
N ARG A 123 25.05 -30.26 2.93
CA ARG A 123 26.42 -30.78 2.92
C ARG A 123 26.98 -30.86 1.50
N ARG A 124 26.23 -31.50 0.59
CA ARG A 124 26.63 -31.68 -0.81
C ARG A 124 26.82 -30.34 -1.53
N LEU A 125 25.91 -29.38 -1.31
CA LEU A 125 26.03 -28.04 -1.88
C LEU A 125 27.29 -27.30 -1.39
N ARG A 126 27.61 -27.38 -0.10
CA ARG A 126 28.82 -26.75 0.46
C ARG A 126 30.09 -27.33 -0.16
N ALA A 127 30.20 -28.66 -0.22
CA ALA A 127 31.36 -29.33 -0.84
C ALA A 127 31.58 -28.88 -2.29
N PHE A 128 30.50 -28.82 -3.08
CA PHE A 128 30.54 -28.45 -4.50
C PHE A 128 30.94 -26.98 -4.77
N VAL A 129 30.58 -26.06 -3.88
CA VAL A 129 31.00 -24.65 -4.00
C VAL A 129 32.47 -24.48 -3.60
N SER A 130 32.92 -25.21 -2.57
CA SER A 130 34.30 -25.17 -2.09
C SER A 130 35.32 -25.77 -3.06
N GLU A 131 34.93 -26.74 -3.90
CA GLU A 131 35.81 -27.36 -4.91
C GLU A 131 36.02 -26.49 -6.17
N ARG A 132 35.25 -25.40 -6.34
CA ARG A 132 35.24 -24.58 -7.56
C ARG A 132 35.78 -23.16 -7.38
N ASN A 133 36.33 -22.85 -6.22
CA ASN A 133 36.93 -21.58 -5.85
C ASN A 133 38.36 -21.81 -5.37
#